data_AF-A0A5L4ZEQ5-F1
#
_entry.id   AF-A0A5L4ZEQ5-F1
#
_cell.length_a   1.000
_cell.length_b   1.000
_cell.length_c   1.000
_cell.angle_alpha   90.00
_cell.angle_beta   90.00
_cell.angle_gamma   90.00
#
_symmetry.space_group_name_H-M   'P 1'
#
loop_
_entity.id
_entity.type
_entity.pdbx_description
1 polymer ?
#
loop_
_entity_poly.entity_id
_entity_poly.type
_entity_poly.pdbx_seq_one_letter_code
_entity_poly.pdbx_strand_id
1 'polypeptide(L)'
;MKDAFTMQYHLKQNIYYFLASKTHLVFLALCYLLTSDFESFIYIYPFGTLLLYRFAFNISKNDNAYKSVFLLKFWVKLLEKLREKS
;
A
#
# COMPACT_ATOMS: atom_id res chain seq x y z
N MET A 1 2.65 -25.33 -12.62
CA MET A 1 2.75 -23.99 -13.22
C MET A 1 1.91 -23.05 -12.37
N LYS A 2 2.48 -21.99 -11.78
CA LYS A 2 1.64 -20.99 -11.08
C LYS A 2 0.85 -20.25 -12.14
N ASP A 3 -0.47 -20.32 -12.05
CA ASP A 3 -1.37 -19.68 -13.01
C ASP A 3 -1.09 -18.16 -13.07
N ALA A 4 -1.10 -17.59 -14.27
CA ALA A 4 -0.80 -16.18 -14.49
C ALA A 4 -1.75 -15.29 -13.68
N PHE A 5 -3.01 -15.73 -13.53
CA PHE A 5 -4.01 -15.08 -12.70
C PHE A 5 -3.63 -15.04 -11.22
N THR A 6 -3.12 -16.14 -10.68
CA THR A 6 -2.70 -16.21 -9.28
C THR A 6 -1.50 -15.30 -9.03
N MET A 7 -0.55 -15.22 -9.97
CA MET A 7 0.59 -14.31 -9.86
C MET A 7 0.16 -12.83 -9.87
N GLN A 8 -0.74 -12.46 -10.78
CA GLN A 8 -1.28 -11.09 -10.82
C GLN A 8 -2.06 -10.74 -9.54
N TYR A 9 -2.83 -11.69 -9.02
CA TYR A 9 -3.58 -11.49 -7.78
C TYR A 9 -2.65 -11.19 -6.60
N HIS A 10 -1.60 -12.00 -6.42
CA HIS A 10 -0.61 -11.74 -5.38
C HIS A 10 0.14 -10.44 -5.59
N LEU A 11 0.48 -10.08 -6.83
CA LEU A 11 1.13 -8.80 -7.12
C LEU A 11 0.26 -7.62 -6.68
N LYS A 12 -1.04 -7.64 -7.03
CA LYS A 12 -1.99 -6.61 -6.60
C LYS A 12 -2.09 -6.54 -5.07
N GLN A 13 -2.26 -7.70 -4.43
CA GLN A 13 -2.34 -7.80 -2.98
C GLN A 13 -1.08 -7.20 -2.30
N ASN A 14 0.11 -7.50 -2.83
CA ASN A 14 1.37 -7.00 -2.31
C ASN A 14 1.49 -5.47 -2.44
N ILE A 15 1.06 -4.92 -3.58
CA ILE A 15 1.02 -3.47 -3.78
C ILE A 15 0.08 -2.81 -2.78
N TYR A 16 -1.13 -3.36 -2.56
CA TYR A 16 -2.05 -2.81 -1.55
C TYR A 16 -1.46 -2.84 -0.14
N TYR A 17 -0.80 -3.94 0.24
CA TYR A 17 -0.13 -4.02 1.54
C TYR A 17 1.03 -3.04 1.67
N PHE A 18 1.79 -2.82 0.60
CA PHE A 18 2.83 -1.83 0.57
C PHE A 18 2.28 -0.42 0.75
N LEU A 19 1.24 -0.03 -0.01
CA LEU A 19 0.62 1.29 0.09
C LEU A 19 0.08 1.56 1.52
N ALA A 20 -0.43 0.52 2.19
CA ALA A 20 -0.89 0.59 3.59
C ALA A 20 0.24 0.38 4.63
N SER A 21 1.49 0.20 4.21
CA SER A 21 2.61 -0.03 5.12
C SER A 21 3.05 1.28 5.78
N LYS A 22 3.61 1.18 6.99
CA LYS A 22 4.16 2.35 7.71
C LYS A 22 5.26 3.01 6.88
N THR A 23 6.09 2.20 6.22
CA THR A 23 7.19 2.66 5.37
C THR A 23 6.70 3.53 4.22
N HIS A 24 5.65 3.10 3.52
CA HIS A 24 5.04 3.89 2.45
C HIS A 24 4.40 5.17 2.98
N LEU A 25 3.65 5.10 4.09
CA LEU A 25 3.01 6.29 4.68
C LEU A 25 4.03 7.34 5.14
N VAL A 26 5.15 6.90 5.73
CA VAL A 26 6.26 7.79 6.09
C VAL A 26 6.88 8.40 4.83
N PHE A 27 7.10 7.61 3.78
CA PHE A 27 7.63 8.10 2.52
C PHE A 27 6.71 9.14 1.86
N LEU A 28 5.39 8.88 1.83
CA LEU A 28 4.39 9.83 1.33
C LEU A 28 4.43 11.14 2.12
N ALA A 29 4.51 11.07 3.46
CA ALA A 29 4.61 12.25 4.31
C ALA A 29 5.89 13.05 4.04
N LEU A 30 7.03 12.36 3.86
CA LEU A 30 8.30 13.01 3.49
C LEU A 30 8.23 13.66 2.12
N CYS A 31 7.66 12.99 1.12
CA CYS A 31 7.43 13.59 -0.20
C CYS A 31 6.60 14.87 -0.07
N TYR A 32 5.47 14.82 0.65
CA TYR A 32 4.61 15.98 0.85
C TYR A 32 5.30 17.15 1.56
N LEU A 33 6.13 16.88 2.58
CA LEU A 33 6.84 17.92 3.33
C LEU A 33 8.06 18.50 2.60
N LEU A 34 8.69 17.72 1.70
CA LEU A 34 9.93 18.11 1.03
C LEU A 34 9.72 18.67 -0.37
N THR A 35 8.58 18.43 -1.00
CA THR A 35 8.26 19.02 -2.30
C THR A 35 7.59 20.37 -2.14
N SER A 36 8.17 21.40 -2.77
CA SER A 36 7.64 22.76 -2.77
C SER A 36 6.35 22.89 -3.59
N ASP A 37 6.24 22.11 -4.67
CA ASP A 37 5.19 22.26 -5.68
C ASP A 37 4.60 20.91 -6.09
N PHE A 38 3.35 20.93 -6.55
CA PHE A 38 2.61 19.73 -6.94
C PHE A 38 3.23 19.00 -8.14
N GLU A 39 3.83 19.73 -9.09
CA GLU A 39 4.51 19.12 -10.22
C GLU A 39 5.71 18.28 -9.77
N SER A 40 6.56 18.84 -8.91
CA SER A 40 7.70 18.13 -8.31
C SER A 40 7.26 16.89 -7.53
N PHE A 41 6.13 16.96 -6.83
CA PHE A 41 5.53 15.80 -6.17
C PHE A 41 5.16 14.70 -7.16
N ILE A 42 4.49 15.03 -8.27
CA ILE A 42 4.10 14.06 -9.30
C ILE A 42 5.31 13.37 -9.93
N TYR A 43 6.46 14.04 -10.06
CA TYR A 43 7.66 13.40 -10.61
C TYR A 43 8.36 12.49 -9.60
N ILE A 44 8.50 12.94 -8.35
CA ILE A 44 9.31 12.26 -7.34
C ILE A 44 8.55 11.09 -6.71
N TYR A 45 7.28 11.30 -6.36
CA TYR A 45 6.48 10.35 -5.60
C TYR A 45 6.34 8.98 -6.30
N PRO A 46 5.87 8.87 -7.56
CA PRO A 46 5.66 7.56 -8.19
C PRO A 46 6.97 6.81 -8.42
N PHE A 47 8.05 7.49 -8.82
CA PHE A 47 9.36 6.87 -8.99
C PHE A 47 9.92 6.36 -7.66
N GLY A 48 9.90 7.19 -6.61
CA GLY A 48 10.36 6.77 -5.29
C GLY A 48 9.49 5.66 -4.69
N THR A 49 8.18 5.68 -4.93
CA THR A 49 7.23 4.63 -4.52
C THR A 49 7.58 3.28 -5.15
N LEU A 50 7.91 3.25 -6.45
CA LEU A 50 8.33 2.03 -7.15
C LEU A 50 9.66 1.49 -6.61
N LEU A 51 10.65 2.37 -6.38
CA LEU A 51 11.93 1.98 -5.79
C LEU A 51 11.75 1.43 -4.38
N LEU A 52 10.95 2.10 -3.56
CA LEU A 52 10.66 1.67 -2.19
C LEU A 52 9.90 0.33 -2.17
N TYR A 53 8.95 0.11 -3.09
CA TYR A 53 8.29 -1.18 -3.26
C TYR A 53 9.28 -2.29 -3.66
N ARG A 54 10.23 -2.00 -4.56
CA ARG A 54 11.19 -2.98 -5.06
C ARG A 54 12.25 -3.36 -4.03
N PHE A 55 12.76 -2.38 -3.26
CA PHE A 55 13.95 -2.55 -2.45
C PHE A 55 13.70 -2.54 -0.95
N ALA A 56 12.69 -1.81 -0.45
CA ALA A 56 12.42 -1.69 0.97
C ALA A 56 11.23 -2.54 1.44
N PHE A 57 10.27 -2.82 0.56
CA PHE A 57 9.11 -3.62 0.91
C PHE A 57 9.40 -5.11 0.82
N ASN A 58 9.31 -5.78 1.97
CA ASN A 58 9.32 -7.23 2.06
C ASN A 58 8.14 -7.67 2.93
N ILE A 59 7.18 -8.38 2.34
CA ILE A 59 5.98 -8.89 3.02
C ILE A 59 6.36 -9.75 4.22
N SER A 60 7.31 -10.67 4.03
CA SER A 60 7.73 -11.60 5.08
C SER A 60 8.38 -10.91 6.28
N LYS A 61 8.92 -9.69 6.13
CA LYS A 61 9.47 -8.89 7.24
C LYS A 61 8.45 -7.91 7.84
N ASN A 62 7.42 -7.53 7.10
CA ASN A 62 6.37 -6.61 7.56
C ASN A 62 5.14 -7.34 8.14
N ASP A 63 5.12 -8.67 8.06
CA ASP A 63 4.10 -9.55 8.63
C ASP A 63 4.22 -9.60 10.15
N ASN A 64 3.59 -8.62 10.79
CA ASN A 64 2.84 -8.96 12.00
C ASN A 64 1.54 -9.59 11.50
N ALA A 65 1.32 -10.89 11.73
CA ALA A 65 0.12 -11.62 11.28
C ALA A 65 -1.20 -10.94 11.72
N TYR A 66 -1.14 -10.08 12.73
CA TYR A 66 -2.22 -9.22 13.19
C TYR A 66 -2.67 -8.16 12.16
N LYS A 67 -1.80 -7.69 11.27
CA LYS A 67 -2.12 -6.62 10.32
C LYS A 67 -3.05 -7.08 9.22
N SER A 68 -2.88 -8.31 8.70
CA SER A 68 -3.80 -8.88 7.73
C SER A 68 -5.20 -9.02 8.32
N VAL A 69 -5.31 -9.50 9.57
CA VAL A 69 -6.58 -9.61 10.31
C VAL A 69 -7.19 -8.23 10.60
N PHE A 70 -6.38 -7.24 10.98
CA PHE A 70 -6.86 -5.88 11.27
C PHE A 70 -7.35 -5.16 10.02
N LEU A 71 -6.60 -5.22 8.92
CA LEU A 71 -7.01 -4.65 7.63
C LEU A 71 -8.29 -5.32 7.13
N LEU A 72 -8.39 -6.65 7.22
CA LEU A 72 -9.62 -7.36 6.83
C LEU A 72 -10.82 -6.89 7.67
N LYS A 73 -10.66 -6.80 9.01
CA LYS A 73 -11.71 -6.29 9.90
C LYS A 73 -12.07 -4.83 9.61
N PHE A 74 -11.09 -4.00 9.28
CA PHE A 74 -11.30 -2.59 8.94
C PHE A 74 -12.09 -2.44 7.63
N TRP A 75 -11.69 -3.19 6.59
CA TRP A 75 -12.39 -3.18 5.29
C TRP A 75 -13.81 -3.72 5.38
N VAL A 76 -14.04 -4.79 6.16
CA VAL A 76 -15.39 -5.31 6.43
C VAL A 76 -16.27 -4.23 7.10
N LYS A 77 -15.77 -3.60 8.16
CA LYS A 77 -16.51 -2.51 8.85
C LYS A 77 -16.78 -1.30 7.95
N LEU A 78 -15.84 -0.96 7.07
CA LEU A 78 -16.01 0.15 6.15
C LEU A 78 -17.13 -0.14 5.14
N LEU A 79 -17.13 -1.36 4.58
CA LEU A 79 -18.17 -1.81 3.65
C LEU A 79 -19.55 -1.90 4.31
N GLU A 80 -19.63 -2.38 5.56
CA GLU A 80 -20.87 -2.39 6.34
C GLU A 80 -21.42 -0.97 6.53
N LYS A 81 -20.57 -0.02 6.93
CA LYS A 81 -20.98 1.39 7.08
C LYS A 81 -21.43 2.03 5.77
N LEU A 82 -20.78 1.71 4.66
CA LEU A 82 -21.20 2.22 3.35
C LEU A 82 -22.53 1.61 2.90
N ARG A 83 -22.80 0.35 3.26
CA ARG A 83 -24.08 -0.32 2.99
C ARG A 83 -25.23 0.24 3.83
N GLU A 84 -24.99 0.56 5.10
CA GLU A 84 -26.02 1.16 5.98
C GLU A 84 -26.39 2.60 5.58
N LYS A 85 -25.54 3.26 4.80
CA LYS A 85 -25.72 4.65 4.35
C LYS A 85 -26.30 4.76 2.94
N SER A 86 -26.45 3.63 2.23
CA SER A 86 -27.10 3.50 0.92
C SER A 86 -28.51 2.98 1.09
#